data_AF-M5RSA2-F1
#
_entry.id   AF-M5RSA2-F1
#
_cell.length_a   1.000
_cell.length_b   1.000
_cell.length_c   1.000
_cell.angle_alpha   90.00
_cell.angle_beta   90.00
_cell.angle_gamma   90.00
#
_symmetry.space_group_name_H-M   'P 1'
#
loop_
_entity.id
_entity.type
_entity.pdbx_description
1 polymer ?
#
loop_
_entity_poly.entity_id
_entity_poly.type
_entity_poly.pdbx_seq_one_letter_code
_entity_poly.pdbx_strand_id
1 'polypeptide(L)'
;MSRQNPEHVIRIGSVSASVFARKIEREGESDRIVRSVNLQKRYMDGNTAKFSSSFGLTELPQAIEVLKRAMQYVADAEAVVVQVSSEADQF
;
A
#
# COMPACT_ATOMS: atom_id res chain seq x y z
N MET A 1 -11.46 -1.13 14.28
CA MET A 1 -10.17 -0.84 13.61
C MET A 1 -10.26 0.57 13.05
N SER A 2 -9.36 1.47 13.45
CA SER A 2 -9.29 2.84 12.89
C SER A 2 -9.11 2.75 11.37
N ARG A 3 -10.02 3.35 10.60
CA ARG A 3 -9.88 3.43 9.13
C ARG A 3 -8.77 4.44 8.84
N GLN A 4 -7.54 3.95 8.71
CA GLN A 4 -6.49 4.76 8.10
C GLN A 4 -6.83 4.95 6.63
N ASN A 5 -6.75 6.20 6.15
CA ASN A 5 -6.86 6.47 4.73
C ASN A 5 -5.63 5.89 4.03
N PRO A 6 -5.78 5.34 2.82
CA PRO A 6 -4.62 4.92 2.04
C PRO A 6 -3.76 6.13 1.70
N GLU A 7 -2.44 5.99 1.79
CA GLU A 7 -1.50 7.03 1.35
C GLU A 7 -1.47 7.15 -0.16
N HIS A 8 -1.71 6.04 -0.87
CA HIS A 8 -1.72 5.99 -2.32
C HIS A 8 -2.74 4.98 -2.83
N VAL A 9 -3.44 5.31 -3.93
CA VAL A 9 -4.40 4.43 -4.58
C VAL A 9 -4.15 4.41 -6.07
N ILE A 10 -3.91 3.21 -6.60
CA ILE A 10 -3.71 2.96 -8.02
C ILE A 10 -4.93 2.21 -8.52
N ARG A 11 -5.51 2.65 -9.64
CA ARG A 11 -6.70 2.01 -10.24
C ARG A 11 -6.52 1.84 -11.74
N ILE A 12 -6.85 0.65 -12.22
CA ILE A 12 -6.98 0.34 -13.65
C ILE A 12 -8.31 -0.39 -13.82
N GLY A 13 -9.23 0.23 -14.58
CA GLY A 13 -10.58 -0.28 -14.79
C GLY A 13 -11.31 -0.54 -13.47
N SER A 14 -11.72 -1.79 -13.25
CA SER A 14 -12.44 -2.20 -12.05
C SER A 14 -11.52 -2.58 -10.89
N VAL A 15 -10.21 -2.73 -11.10
CA VAL A 15 -9.26 -3.17 -10.07
C VAL A 15 -8.47 -2.00 -9.50
N SER A 16 -8.24 -2.03 -8.18
CA SER A 16 -7.42 -1.03 -7.50
C SER A 16 -6.55 -1.64 -6.40
N ALA A 17 -5.37 -1.07 -6.21
CA ALA A 17 -4.48 -1.31 -5.09
C ALA A 17 -4.45 -0.04 -4.22
N SER A 18 -4.68 -0.21 -2.93
CA SER A 18 -4.58 0.85 -1.92
C SER A 18 -3.38 0.56 -1.02
N VAL A 19 -2.47 1.51 -0.91
CA VAL A 19 -1.28 1.42 -0.06
C VAL A 19 -1.57 2.13 1.26
N PHE A 20 -1.30 1.47 2.38
CA PHE A 20 -1.48 2.01 3.72
C PHE A 20 -0.14 2.04 4.44
N ALA A 21 0.24 3.20 4.97
CA ALA A 21 1.40 3.34 5.85
C ALA A 21 0.94 3.27 7.31
N ARG A 22 1.48 2.31 8.06
CA ARG A 22 1.32 2.22 9.51
C ARG A 22 2.64 2.51 10.20
N LYS A 23 2.59 3.34 11.23
CA LYS A 23 3.70 3.57 12.15
C LYS A 23 3.74 2.42 13.16
N ILE A 24 4.89 1.78 13.30
CA ILE A 24 5.17 0.81 14.35
C ILE A 24 6.09 1.49 15.34
N GLU A 25 5.54 1.80 16.51
CA GLU A 25 6.30 2.33 17.64
C GLU A 25 6.82 1.13 18.44
N ARG A 26 8.11 1.14 18.77
CA ARG A 26 8.73 0.14 19.63
C ARG A 26 9.50 0.87 20.73
N GLU A 27 9.26 0.48 21.98
CA GLU A 27 9.97 1.08 23.11
C GLU A 27 11.49 0.89 22.94
N GLY A 28 12.22 2.02 22.87
CA GLY A 28 13.67 2.03 22.71
C GLY A 28 14.20 1.93 21.27
N GLU A 29 13.34 1.79 20.24
CA GLU A 29 13.75 1.80 18.83
C GLU A 29 13.15 3.01 18.09
N SER A 30 13.79 3.44 17.00
CA SER A 30 13.24 4.47 16.13
C SER A 30 11.93 4.00 15.47
N ASP A 31 10.95 4.89 15.42
CA ASP A 31 9.67 4.65 14.75
C ASP A 31 9.85 4.14 13.33
N ARG A 32 9.26 2.98 13.02
CA ARG A 32 9.33 2.39 11.68
C ARG A 32 8.00 2.51 10.97
N ILE A 33 8.02 3.06 9.76
CA ILE A 33 6.86 3.01 8.86
C ILE A 33 6.88 1.67 8.14
N VAL A 34 5.74 0.97 8.14
CA VAL A 34 5.53 -0.26 7.36
C VAL A 34 4.35 -0.05 6.44
N ARG A 35 4.52 -0.36 5.16
CA ARG A 35 3.47 -0.25 4.15
C ARG A 35 2.82 -1.59 3.86
N SER A 36 1.50 -1.57 3.65
CA SER A 36 0.74 -2.72 3.19
C SER A 36 -0.09 -2.36 1.96
N VAL A 37 -0.32 -3.33 1.08
CA VAL A 37 -1.10 -3.16 -0.15
C VAL A 37 -2.38 -3.98 -0.06
N ASN A 38 -3.53 -3.34 -0.24
CA ASN A 38 -4.82 -4.00 -0.39
C ASN A 38 -5.25 -3.95 -1.86
N LEU A 39 -5.37 -5.12 -2.49
CA LEU A 39 -5.84 -5.27 -3.87
C LEU A 39 -7.32 -5.69 -3.86
N GLN A 40 -8.15 -4.96 -4.61
CA GLN A 40 -9.59 -5.21 -4.69
C GLN A 40 -10.14 -4.88 -6.07
N LYS A 41 -11.17 -5.61 -6.50
CA LYS A 41 -12.01 -5.25 -7.63
C LYS A 41 -13.32 -4.62 -7.17
N ARG A 42 -13.83 -3.68 -7.97
CA ARG A 42 -15.15 -3.08 -7.84
C ARG A 42 -16.10 -3.70 -8.85
N TYR A 43 -17.29 -4.10 -8.41
CA TYR A 43 -18.35 -4.57 -9.28
C TYR A 43 -19.69 -3.97 -8.85
N MET A 44 -20.65 -3.96 -9.76
CA MET A 44 -22.02 -3.53 -9.47
C MET A 44 -22.83 -4.75 -9.05
N ASP A 45 -23.50 -4.64 -7.90
CA ASP A 45 -24.51 -5.59 -7.44
C ASP A 45 -25.84 -4.83 -7.33
N GLY A 46 -26.67 -4.99 -8.35
CA GLY A 46 -27.81 -4.11 -8.59
C GLY A 46 -27.36 -2.65 -8.73
N ASN A 47 -27.86 -1.78 -7.86
CA ASN A 47 -27.52 -0.36 -7.85
C ASN A 47 -26.38 0.00 -6.86
N THR A 48 -25.75 -1.00 -6.24
CA THR A 48 -24.71 -0.79 -5.22
C THR A 48 -23.35 -1.22 -5.73
N ALA A 49 -22.34 -0.36 -5.57
CA ALA A 49 -20.96 -0.76 -5.81
C ALA A 49 -20.46 -1.63 -4.65
N LYS A 50 -19.98 -2.82 -4.96
CA LYS A 50 -19.35 -3.74 -4.01
C LYS A 50 -17.90 -4.00 -4.39
N PHE A 51 -17.15 -4.54 -3.42
CA PHE A 51 -15.73 -4.85 -3.58
C PHE A 51 -15.47 -6.33 -3.28
N SER A 52 -14.48 -6.91 -3.97
CA SER A 52 -14.07 -8.30 -3.78
C SER A 52 -12.56 -8.44 -3.99
N SER A 53 -11.95 -9.46 -3.39
CA SER A 53 -10.57 -9.88 -3.61
C SER A 53 -10.45 -11.12 -4.50
N SER A 54 -11.54 -11.52 -5.17
CA SER A 54 -11.56 -12.64 -6.13
C SER A 54 -11.56 -12.11 -7.56
N PHE A 55 -10.60 -12.52 -8.38
CA PHE A 55 -10.40 -12.02 -9.74
C PHE A 55 -10.73 -13.10 -10.76
N GLY A 56 -11.53 -12.74 -11.77
CA GLY A 56 -11.80 -13.55 -12.95
C GLY A 56 -10.86 -13.21 -14.10
N LEU A 57 -10.95 -13.98 -15.18
CA LEU A 57 -10.01 -13.92 -16.32
C LEU A 57 -9.83 -12.51 -16.90
N THR A 58 -10.90 -11.72 -17.01
CA THR A 58 -10.89 -10.36 -17.57
C THR A 58 -10.24 -9.32 -16.64
N GLU A 59 -10.14 -9.64 -15.34
CA GLU A 59 -9.62 -8.74 -14.31
C GLU A 59 -8.15 -9.05 -14.01
N LEU A 60 -7.66 -10.25 -14.35
CA LEU A 60 -6.28 -10.66 -14.08
C LEU A 60 -5.23 -9.71 -14.67
N PRO A 61 -5.32 -9.24 -15.94
CA PRO A 61 -4.33 -8.30 -16.46
C PRO A 61 -4.30 -6.98 -15.69
N GLN A 62 -5.48 -6.48 -15.28
CA GLN A 62 -5.62 -5.26 -14.49
C GLN A 62 -5.03 -5.45 -13.08
N ALA A 63 -5.34 -6.59 -12.44
CA ALA A 63 -4.81 -6.95 -11.12
C ALA A 63 -3.28 -7.03 -11.11
N ILE A 64 -2.69 -7.67 -12.12
CA ILE A 64 -1.24 -7.79 -12.27
C ILE A 64 -0.61 -6.40 -12.43
N GLU A 65 -1.12 -5.57 -13.34
CA GLU A 65 -0.53 -4.26 -13.61
C GLU A 65 -0.67 -3.31 -12.41
N VAL A 66 -1.84 -3.30 -11.77
CA VAL A 66 -2.07 -2.52 -10.55
C VAL A 66 -1.13 -2.95 -9.43
N LEU A 67 -0.94 -4.26 -9.24
CA LEU A 67 -0.04 -4.78 -8.21
C LEU A 67 1.43 -4.44 -8.52
N LYS A 68 1.86 -4.53 -9.79
CA LYS A 68 3.20 -4.11 -10.22
C LYS A 68 3.48 -2.64 -9.90
N ARG A 69 2.54 -1.75 -10.19
CA ARG A 69 2.68 -0.32 -9.88
C ARG A 69 2.70 -0.06 -8.38
N ALA A 70 1.87 -0.78 -7.61
CA ALA A 70 1.89 -0.67 -6.16
C ALA A 70 3.21 -1.17 -5.57
N MET A 71 3.75 -2.27 -6.10
CA MET A 71 5.08 -2.77 -5.73
C MET A 71 6.16 -1.74 -6.04
N GLN A 72 6.14 -1.11 -7.21
CA GLN A 72 7.09 -0.04 -7.57
C GLN A 72 7.01 1.12 -6.57
N TYR A 73 5.80 1.61 -6.28
CA TYR A 73 5.59 2.70 -5.33
C TYR A 73 6.12 2.36 -3.93
N VAL A 74 5.84 1.15 -3.43
CA VAL A 74 6.35 0.70 -2.12
C VAL A 74 7.87 0.56 -2.17
N ALA A 75 8.43 -0.02 -3.23
CA ALA A 75 9.88 -0.16 -3.37
C ALA A 75 10.58 1.20 -3.35
N ASP A 76 10.04 2.20 -4.07
CA ASP A 76 10.58 3.57 -4.08
C ASP A 76 10.48 4.21 -2.68
N ALA A 77 9.35 4.01 -1.99
CA ALA A 77 9.12 4.58 -0.67
C ALA A 77 9.97 3.91 0.43
N GLU A 78 10.31 2.63 0.29
CA GLU A 78 11.21 1.90 1.19
C GLU A 78 12.69 2.11 0.82
N ALA A 79 13.02 2.43 -0.44
CA ALA A 79 14.38 2.73 -0.87
C ALA A 79 14.88 4.08 -0.31
N VAL A 80 13.97 5.02 -0.04
CA VAL A 80 14.27 6.25 0.70
C VAL A 80 14.36 5.94 2.21
N VAL A 81 15.37 5.17 2.59
CA VAL A 81 15.82 5.06 3.99
C VAL A 81 16.74 6.24 4.22
N VAL A 82 16.23 7.34 4.77
CA VAL A 82 17.07 8.46 5.17
C VAL A 82 18.18 7.94 6.09
N GLN A 83 19.43 8.18 5.67
CA GLN A 83 20.65 7.96 6.45
C GLN A 83 20.46 8.46 7.87
N VAL A 84 20.49 7.56 8.84
CA VAL A 84 20.62 7.96 10.25
C VAL A 84 22.01 8.57 10.39
N SER A 85 22.03 9.85 10.72
CA SER A 85 23.20 10.67 11.03
C SER A 85 24.16 9.94 11.97
N SER A 86 25.36 9.65 11.47
CA SER A 86 26.51 9.32 12.30
C SER A 86 27.18 10.62 12.74
N GLU A 87 26.75 11.19 13.86
CA GLU A 87 27.40 12.27 14.63
C GLU A 87 26.55 12.46 15.91
N ALA A 88 27.03 12.48 17.15
CA ALA A 88 28.36 12.34 17.71
C ALA A 88 28.17 12.01 19.21
N ASP A 89 28.62 10.84 19.67
CA ASP A 89 28.91 10.62 21.10
C ASP A 89 30.44 10.68 21.27
N GLN A 90 30.94 11.91 21.30
CA GLN A 90 32.22 12.24 21.90
C GLN A 90 31.94 13.34 22.93
N PHE A 91 31.75 12.95 24.19
CA PHE A 91 32.23 13.68 25.38
C PHE A 91 32.28 12.71 26.57
#